data_AF-A0A9D6YES1-F1
#
_entry.id   AF-A0A9D6YES1-F1
#
_cell.length_a   1.000
_cell.length_b   1.000
_cell.length_c   1.000
_cell.angle_alpha   90.00
_cell.angle_beta   90.00
_cell.angle_gamma   90.00
#
_symmetry.space_group_name_H-M   'P 1'
#
loop_
_entity.id
_entity.type
_entity.pdbx_description
1 polymer ?
#
loop_
_entity_poly.entity_id
_entity_poly.type
_entity_poly.pdbx_seq_one_letter_code
_entity_poly.pdbx_strand_id
1 'polypeptide(L)'
;MTIWKAVAEVLTKGISNLATSSAWSALVGGLLGLALEGIRLATKGRFWLSGVGVGLAAVIPFNTCLAMFLGSFFFWVAGCVCTRPESTANRVIVQNQEPICGGVIAGGALMGIAVILIENFLLAG
;
A
#
# COMPACT_ATOMS: atom_id res chain seq x y z
N MET A 1 -5.64 -17.68 4.60
CA MET A 1 -6.00 -16.71 5.65
C MET A 1 -5.43 -15.37 5.21
N THR A 2 -6.26 -14.35 5.00
CA THR A 2 -5.76 -13.03 4.56
C THR A 2 -5.06 -12.34 5.72
N ILE A 3 -3.96 -11.63 5.46
CA ILE A 3 -3.18 -10.89 6.48
C ILE A 3 -4.09 -9.99 7.33
N TRP A 4 -5.08 -9.35 6.69
CA TRP A 4 -6.09 -8.51 7.35
C TRP A 4 -7.01 -9.25 8.31
N LYS A 5 -7.38 -10.51 7.99
CA LYS A 5 -8.14 -11.35 8.92
C LYS A 5 -7.32 -11.64 10.18
N ALA A 6 -6.03 -11.93 10.02
CA ALA A 6 -5.15 -12.16 11.16
C ALA A 6 -5.04 -10.90 12.04
N VAL A 7 -4.89 -9.71 11.44
CA VAL A 7 -4.88 -8.43 12.18
C VAL A 7 -6.21 -8.21 12.91
N ALA A 8 -7.35 -8.43 12.26
CA ALA A 8 -8.67 -8.28 12.89
C ALA A 8 -8.85 -9.25 14.08
N GLU A 9 -8.36 -10.48 13.95
CA GLU A 9 -8.36 -11.47 15.05
C GLU A 9 -7.45 -11.04 16.21
N VAL A 10 -6.28 -10.48 15.95
CA VAL A 10 -5.40 -9.91 17.00
C VAL A 10 -6.11 -8.80 17.78
N LEU A 11 -6.77 -7.88 17.07
CA LEU A 11 -7.45 -6.73 17.68
C LEU A 11 -8.67 -7.15 18.50
N THR A 12 -9.36 -8.23 18.10
CA THR A 12 -10.58 -8.70 18.78
C THR A 12 -10.31 -9.68 19.91
N LYS A 13 -9.33 -10.59 19.75
CA LYS A 13 -9.01 -11.64 20.74
C LYS A 13 -7.82 -11.30 21.63
N GLY A 14 -7.07 -10.25 21.31
CA GLY A 14 -5.88 -9.83 22.03
C GLY A 14 -4.61 -10.58 21.61
N ILE A 15 -3.45 -9.98 21.93
CA ILE A 15 -2.12 -10.48 21.57
C ILE A 15 -1.82 -11.86 22.20
N SER A 16 -2.49 -12.19 23.30
CA SER A 16 -2.38 -13.48 23.99
C SER A 16 -2.99 -14.66 23.22
N ASN A 17 -3.82 -14.41 22.20
CA ASN A 17 -4.41 -15.46 21.37
C ASN A 17 -3.52 -15.86 20.17
N LEU A 18 -2.41 -15.17 19.93
CA LEU A 18 -1.49 -15.50 18.85
C LEU A 18 -0.55 -16.65 19.21
N ALA A 19 -0.20 -17.45 18.21
CA ALA A 19 0.93 -18.36 18.30
C ALA A 19 2.19 -17.58 18.73
N THR A 20 2.88 -18.06 19.76
CA THR A 20 4.04 -17.39 20.37
C THR A 20 5.10 -17.03 19.31
N SER A 21 5.31 -17.90 18.32
CA SER A 21 6.22 -17.67 17.19
C SER A 21 5.86 -16.44 16.34
N SER A 22 4.58 -16.18 16.11
CA SER A 22 4.10 -15.03 15.33
C SER A 22 4.28 -13.72 16.10
N ALA A 23 4.08 -13.74 17.42
CA ALA A 23 4.32 -12.57 18.27
C ALA A 23 5.80 -12.18 18.30
N TRP A 24 6.70 -13.15 18.43
CA TRP A 24 8.15 -12.92 18.33
C TRP A 24 8.56 -12.41 16.95
N SER A 25 7.99 -12.96 15.88
CA SER A 25 8.26 -12.50 14.51
C SER A 25 7.83 -11.05 14.30
N ALA A 26 6.67 -10.65 14.84
CA ALA A 26 6.20 -9.26 14.81
C ALA A 26 7.11 -8.32 15.62
N LEU A 27 7.56 -8.75 16.81
CA LEU A 27 8.48 -7.98 17.66
C LEU A 27 9.83 -7.78 16.97
N VAL A 28 10.42 -8.85 16.43
CA VAL A 28 11.70 -8.80 15.71
C VAL A 28 11.58 -7.96 14.44
N GLY A 29 10.49 -8.12 13.67
CA GLY A 29 10.21 -7.29 12.50
C GLY A 29 10.08 -5.81 12.83
N GLY A 30 9.40 -5.47 13.94
CA GLY A 30 9.30 -4.10 14.45
C GLY A 30 10.65 -3.52 14.88
N LEU A 31 11.46 -4.29 15.61
CA LEU A 31 12.81 -3.89 16.03
C LEU A 31 13.74 -3.67 14.83
N LEU A 32 13.72 -4.57 13.84
CA LEU A 32 14.49 -4.43 12.60
C LEU A 32 14.05 -3.19 11.80
N GLY A 33 12.74 -2.94 11.70
CA GLY A 33 12.22 -1.74 11.05
C GLY A 33 12.68 -0.45 11.74
N LEU A 34 12.64 -0.43 13.08
CA LEU A 34 13.11 0.71 13.87
C LEU A 34 14.63 0.93 13.70
N ALA A 35 15.41 -0.16 13.69
CA ALA A 35 16.84 -0.09 13.45
C ALA A 35 17.17 0.46 12.05
N LEU A 36 16.46 -0.01 11.02
CA LEU A 36 16.63 0.48 9.64
C LEU A 36 16.30 1.98 9.52
N GLU A 37 15.21 2.44 10.13
CA GLU A 37 14.86 3.86 10.11
C GLU A 37 15.87 4.69 10.93
N GLY A 38 16.35 4.17 12.06
CA GLY A 38 17.41 4.78 12.85
C GLY A 38 18.72 4.96 12.07
N ILE A 39 19.14 3.96 11.30
CA ILE A 39 20.30 4.05 10.41
C ILE A 39 20.07 5.08 9.30
N ARG A 40 18.85 5.12 8.73
CA ARG A 40 18.50 6.07 7.68
C ARG A 40 18.57 7.53 8.17
N LEU A 41 18.08 7.78 9.38
CA LEU A 41 18.18 9.08 10.07
C LEU A 41 19.64 9.44 10.36
N ALA A 42 20.42 8.51 10.92
CA ALA A 42 21.84 8.72 11.23
C ALA A 42 22.68 9.03 9.97
N THR A 43 22.35 8.39 8.84
CA THR A 43 23.05 8.59 7.56
C THR A 43 22.51 9.80 6.77
N LYS A 44 21.67 10.66 7.38
CA LYS A 44 21.01 11.82 6.74
C LYS A 44 20.37 11.47 5.38
N GLY A 45 19.72 10.31 5.28
CA GLY A 45 19.05 9.88 4.05
C GLY A 45 19.97 9.46 2.90
N ARG A 46 21.29 9.32 3.12
CA ARG A 46 22.23 8.81 2.09
C ARG A 46 22.16 7.29 1.91
N PHE A 47 21.43 6.60 2.78
CA PHE A 47 21.20 5.16 2.69
C PHE A 47 20.11 4.87 1.65
N TRP A 48 20.47 4.11 0.61
CA TRP A 48 19.59 3.80 -0.53
C TRP A 48 18.43 2.87 -0.20
N LEU A 49 18.44 2.20 0.97
CA LEU A 49 17.35 1.33 1.40
C LEU A 49 16.30 2.11 2.20
N SER A 50 15.11 2.19 1.63
CA SER A 50 13.91 2.60 2.35
C SER A 50 13.40 1.45 3.21
N GLY A 51 13.38 1.62 4.54
CA GLY A 51 12.81 0.62 5.45
C GLY A 51 11.34 0.30 5.14
N VAL A 52 10.58 1.30 4.70
CA VAL A 52 9.21 1.15 4.22
C VAL A 52 9.16 0.27 2.96
N GLY A 53 10.06 0.47 2.01
CA GLY A 53 10.12 -0.33 0.79
C GLY A 53 10.42 -1.81 1.05
N VAL A 54 11.37 -2.09 1.96
CA VAL A 54 11.71 -3.46 2.38
C VAL A 54 10.53 -4.13 3.08
N GLY A 55 9.85 -3.40 3.98
CA GLY A 55 8.67 -3.92 4.67
C GLY A 55 7.50 -4.20 3.72
N LEU A 56 7.21 -3.28 2.80
CA LEU A 56 6.13 -3.45 1.82
C LEU A 56 6.38 -4.61 0.86
N ALA A 57 7.64 -4.84 0.47
CA ALA A 57 8.02 -5.96 -0.41
C ALA A 57 7.72 -7.34 0.21
N ALA A 58 7.71 -7.45 1.54
CA ALA A 58 7.37 -8.70 2.23
C ALA A 58 5.86 -8.97 2.32
N VAL A 59 5.04 -7.94 2.10
CA VAL A 59 3.57 -7.99 2.31
C VAL A 59 2.81 -7.98 1.00
N ILE A 60 3.24 -7.16 0.04
CA ILE A 60 2.51 -6.90 -1.19
C ILE A 60 2.95 -7.88 -2.28
N PRO A 61 2.00 -8.57 -2.96
CA PRO A 61 2.35 -9.45 -4.06
C PRO A 61 2.89 -8.65 -5.26
N PHE A 62 3.78 -9.28 -6.03
CA PHE A 62 4.45 -8.64 -7.17
C PHE A 62 3.49 -7.96 -8.15
N ASN A 63 2.32 -8.56 -8.41
CA ASN A 63 1.33 -7.99 -9.34
C ASN A 63 0.84 -6.60 -8.89
N THR A 64 0.62 -6.40 -7.58
CA THR A 64 0.20 -5.11 -7.04
C THR A 64 1.35 -4.10 -7.10
N CYS A 65 2.58 -4.51 -6.82
CA CYS A 65 3.75 -3.67 -6.99
C CYS A 65 3.92 -3.23 -8.46
N LEU A 66 3.71 -4.14 -9.40
CA LEU A 66 3.78 -3.86 -10.83
C LEU A 66 2.67 -2.88 -11.25
N ALA A 67 1.44 -3.06 -10.79
CA ALA A 67 0.34 -2.14 -11.06
C ALA A 67 0.62 -0.72 -10.53
N MET A 68 1.16 -0.61 -9.31
CA MET A 68 1.56 0.69 -8.73
C MET A 68 2.71 1.33 -9.53
N PHE A 69 3.68 0.53 -9.95
CA PHE A 69 4.77 0.99 -10.81
C PHE A 69 4.26 1.49 -12.17
N LEU A 70 3.39 0.73 -12.83
CA LEU A 70 2.80 1.12 -14.12
C LEU A 70 1.99 2.41 -14.01
N GLY A 71 1.20 2.57 -12.93
CA GLY A 71 0.46 3.81 -12.67
C GLY A 71 1.40 5.00 -12.50
N SER A 72 2.42 4.88 -11.65
CA SER A 72 3.42 5.94 -11.44
C SER A 72 4.21 6.25 -12.71
N PHE A 73 4.59 5.22 -13.47
CA PHE A 73 5.30 5.36 -14.74
C PHE A 73 4.45 6.10 -15.78
N PHE A 74 3.14 5.81 -15.85
CA PHE A 74 2.22 6.53 -16.72
C PHE A 74 2.14 8.01 -16.36
N PHE A 75 2.00 8.37 -15.08
CA PHE A 75 2.00 9.78 -14.65
C PHE A 75 3.34 10.47 -14.90
N TRP A 76 4.45 9.75 -14.73
CA TRP A 76 5.78 10.27 -15.03
C TRP A 76 5.94 10.56 -16.53
N VAL A 77 5.56 9.63 -17.41
CA VAL A 77 5.55 9.84 -18.86
C VAL A 77 4.62 10.99 -19.25
N ALA A 78 3.43 11.07 -18.66
CA ALA A 78 2.49 12.17 -18.89
C ALA A 78 3.10 13.53 -18.50
N GLY A 79 3.84 13.60 -17.38
CA GLY A 79 4.59 14.79 -16.97
C GLY A 79 5.74 15.14 -17.91
N CYS A 80 6.44 14.15 -18.46
CA CYS A 80 7.50 14.36 -19.44
C CYS A 80 6.97 14.85 -20.80
N VAL A 81 5.85 14.31 -21.29
CA VAL A 81 5.27 14.65 -22.60
C VAL A 81 4.50 15.98 -22.55
N CYS A 82 3.77 16.24 -21.48
CA CYS A 82 2.98 17.46 -21.31
C CYS A 82 3.77 18.52 -20.53
N THR A 83 4.96 18.91 -21.01
CA THR A 83 5.81 19.91 -20.34
C THR A 83 5.18 21.31 -20.28
N ARG A 84 4.20 21.62 -21.13
CA ARG A 84 3.55 22.94 -21.16
C ARG A 84 2.55 23.08 -20.00
N PRO A 85 2.78 23.95 -19.01
CA PRO A 85 1.89 24.13 -17.86
C PRO A 85 0.51 24.72 -18.24
N GLU A 86 0.42 25.37 -19.41
CA GLU A 86 -0.80 25.96 -19.97
C GLU A 86 -1.78 24.92 -20.54
N SER A 87 -1.36 23.67 -20.77
CA SER A 87 -2.24 22.64 -21.31
C SER A 87 -3.14 22.08 -20.20
N THR A 88 -4.46 22.12 -20.42
CA THR A 88 -5.49 21.60 -19.51
C THR A 88 -5.21 20.14 -19.11
N ALA A 89 -4.59 19.37 -19.99
CA ALA A 89 -4.20 17.98 -19.73
C ALA A 89 -3.13 17.86 -18.63
N ASN A 90 -2.12 18.73 -18.61
CA ASN A 90 -1.07 18.71 -17.57
C ASN A 90 -1.65 19.09 -16.20
N ARG A 91 -2.49 20.14 -16.18
CA ARG A 91 -3.13 20.60 -14.95
C ARG A 91 -4.09 19.58 -14.35
N VAL A 92 -4.85 18.88 -15.19
CA VAL A 92 -5.82 17.88 -14.71
C VAL A 92 -5.14 16.57 -14.34
N ILE A 93 -4.22 16.06 -15.16
CA ILE A 93 -3.68 14.70 -14.99
C ILE A 93 -2.46 14.67 -14.06
N VAL A 94 -1.52 15.61 -14.20
CA VAL A 94 -0.24 15.57 -13.46
C VAL A 94 -0.36 16.25 -12.10
N GLN A 95 -0.99 17.42 -12.03
CA GLN A 95 -1.14 18.12 -10.74
C GLN A 95 -2.13 17.44 -9.80
N ASN A 96 -3.11 16.70 -10.33
CA ASN A 96 -4.08 15.95 -9.53
C ASN A 96 -3.75 14.45 -9.44
N GLN A 97 -2.49 14.05 -9.66
CA GLN A 97 -2.09 12.64 -9.57
C GLN A 97 -2.47 12.00 -8.21
N GLU A 98 -2.32 12.73 -7.11
CA GLU A 98 -2.59 12.27 -5.75
C GLU A 98 -4.08 11.97 -5.54
N PRO A 99 -5.03 12.89 -5.80
CA PRO A 99 -6.45 12.60 -5.68
C PRO A 99 -6.95 11.61 -6.74
N ILE A 100 -6.38 11.57 -7.95
CA ILE A 100 -6.76 10.55 -8.96
C ILE A 100 -6.37 9.16 -8.46
N CYS A 101 -5.14 8.95 -8.02
CA CYS A 101 -4.69 7.67 -7.49
C CYS A 101 -5.48 7.28 -6.23
N GLY A 102 -5.69 8.23 -5.32
CA GLY A 102 -6.52 8.02 -4.12
C GLY A 102 -7.95 7.63 -4.47
N GLY A 103 -8.55 8.29 -5.46
CA GLY A 103 -9.88 7.98 -5.98
C GLY A 103 -9.97 6.59 -6.60
N VAL A 104 -8.96 6.16 -7.38
CA VAL A 104 -8.91 4.83 -7.98
C VAL A 104 -8.83 3.73 -6.92
N ILE A 105 -7.99 3.91 -5.88
CA ILE A 105 -7.91 2.94 -4.78
C ILE A 105 -9.22 2.89 -3.98
N ALA A 106 -9.81 4.05 -3.68
CA ALA A 106 -11.10 4.12 -2.98
C ALA A 106 -12.23 3.47 -3.80
N GLY A 107 -12.27 3.71 -5.11
CA GLY A 107 -13.22 3.07 -6.03
C GLY A 107 -13.07 1.55 -6.06
N GLY A 108 -11.83 1.04 -6.13
CA GLY A 108 -11.56 -0.39 -6.04
C GLY A 108 -12.05 -1.03 -4.74
N ALA A 109 -11.85 -0.35 -3.60
CA ALA A 109 -12.35 -0.80 -2.30
C ALA A 109 -13.89 -0.83 -2.24
N LEU A 110 -14.55 0.22 -2.75
CA LEU A 110 -16.01 0.28 -2.82
C LEU A 110 -16.59 -0.82 -3.73
N MET A 111 -15.98 -1.08 -4.88
CA MET A 111 -16.38 -2.17 -5.77
C MET A 111 -16.24 -3.54 -5.10
N GLY A 112 -15.17 -3.74 -4.32
CA GLY A 112 -15.00 -4.97 -3.54
C GLY A 112 -16.15 -5.20 -2.56
N ILE A 113 -16.56 -4.16 -1.83
CA ILE A 113 -17.71 -4.22 -0.91
C ILE A 113 -19.01 -4.50 -1.69
N ALA A 114 -19.22 -3.81 -2.81
CA ALA A 114 -20.42 -3.99 -3.63
C ALA A 114 -20.57 -5.44 -4.14
N VAL A 115 -19.48 -6.06 -4.61
CA VAL A 115 -19.48 -7.46 -5.05
C VAL A 115 -19.81 -8.40 -3.88
N ILE A 116 -19.19 -8.20 -2.71
CA ILE A 116 -19.46 -9.02 -1.51
C ILE A 116 -20.93 -8.93 -1.09
N LEU A 117 -21.54 -7.73 -1.17
CA LEU A 117 -22.95 -7.54 -0.86
C LEU A 117 -23.85 -8.26 -1.87
N ILE A 118 -23.57 -8.13 -3.17
CA ILE A 118 -24.34 -8.79 -4.22
C ILE A 118 -24.26 -10.31 -4.06
N GLU A 119 -23.07 -10.87 -3.86
CA GLU A 119 -22.88 -12.31 -3.69
C GLU A 119 -23.63 -12.87 -2.47
N ASN A 120 -23.55 -12.19 -1.32
CA ASN A 120 -24.16 -12.70 -0.09
C ASN A 120 -25.67 -12.42 0.03
N PHE A 121 -26.19 -11.33 -0.53
CA PHE A 121 -27.61 -10.98 -0.38
C PHE A 121 -28.48 -11.37 -1.59
N LEU A 122 -27.94 -11.36 -2.81
CA LEU A 122 -28.74 -11.59 -4.03
C LEU A 122 -28.54 -12.98 -4.65
N LEU A 123 -27.36 -13.58 -4.50
CA LEU A 123 -27.04 -14.89 -5.10
C LEU A 123 -27.06 -16.05 -4.10
N ALA A 124 -26.96 -15.77 -2.80
CA ALA A 124 -26.99 -16.77 -1.74
C ALA A 124 -28.35 -16.89 -1.00
N GLY A 125 -29.36 -16.10 -1.40
CA GLY A 125 -30.76 -16.20 -0.95
C GLY A 125 -31.63 -16.84 -2.03
#